data_AF-A0A344WA88-F1
#
_entry.id   AF-A0A344WA88-F1
#
_cell.length_a   1.000
_cell.length_b   1.000
_cell.length_c   1.000
_cell.angle_alpha   90.00
_cell.angle_beta   90.00
_cell.angle_gamma   90.00
#
_symmetry.space_group_name_H-M   'P 1'
#
loop_
_entity.id
_entity.type
_entity.pdbx_description
1 polymer ?
#
loop_
_entity_poly.entity_id
_entity_poly.type
_entity_poly.pdbx_seq_one_letter_code
_entity_poly.pdbx_strand_id
1 'polypeptide(L)' 'MKKILKILSLLLSIFIIFPSYAGVYDDWPDEAICTWLEQRPNHKGYLEENKKRDLNCFEREDFSPRDYVYEPLKMYM' A
#
# COMPACT_ATOMS: atom_id res chain seq x y z
N MET A 1 -41.87 -11.78 19.01
CA MET A 1 -40.50 -12.28 19.23
C MET A 1 -39.91 -13.00 18.01
N LYS A 2 -40.49 -14.09 17.49
CA LYS A 2 -39.94 -14.85 16.33
C LYS A 2 -39.75 -14.02 15.03
N LYS A 3 -40.64 -13.08 14.70
CA LYS A 3 -40.46 -12.18 13.53
C LYS A 3 -39.28 -11.23 13.69
N ILE A 4 -39.09 -10.67 14.88
CA ILE A 4 -37.97 -9.77 15.21
C ILE A 4 -36.65 -10.54 15.12
N LEU A 5 -36.61 -11.78 15.62
CA LEU A 5 -35.42 -12.64 15.51
C LEU A 5 -35.06 -12.96 14.05
N LYS A 6 -36.06 -13.17 13.18
CA LYS A 6 -35.83 -13.37 11.74
C LYS A 6 -35.31 -12.11 11.04
N ILE A 7 -35.86 -10.94 11.38
CA ILE A 7 -35.40 -9.65 10.84
C ILE A 7 -33.96 -9.38 11.29
N LEU A 8 -33.65 -9.63 12.57
CA LEU A 8 -32.30 -9.48 13.12
C LEU A 8 -31.30 -10.42 12.43
N SER A 9 -31.68 -11.69 12.22
CA SER A 9 -30.85 -12.66 11.51
C SER A 9 -30.60 -12.25 10.05
N LEU A 10 -31.60 -11.68 9.37
CA LEU A 10 -31.47 -11.21 7.99
C LEU A 10 -30.52 -10.01 7.90
N LEU A 11 -30.67 -9.05 8.80
CA LEU A 11 -29.78 -7.87 8.86
C LEU A 11 -28.34 -8.28 9.16
N LEU A 12 -28.12 -9.21 10.09
CA LEU A 12 -26.78 -9.69 10.43
C LEU A 12 -26.10 -10.38 9.23
N SER A 13 -26.85 -11.16 8.43
CA SER A 13 -26.28 -11.79 7.23
C SER A 13 -25.87 -10.78 6.14
N ILE A 14 -26.50 -9.61 6.07
CA ILE A 14 -26.17 -8.59 5.06
C ILE A 14 -24.87 -7.86 5.41
N PHE A 15 -24.62 -7.60 6.70
CA PHE A 15 -23.40 -6.91 7.14
C PHE A 15 -22.12 -7.71 6.95
N ILE A 16 -22.20 -9.05 6.85
CA ILE A 16 -21.01 -9.91 6.72
C ILE A 16 -20.49 -9.99 5.28
N ILE A 17 -21.25 -9.52 4.28
CA ILE A 17 -20.94 -9.74 2.85
C ILE A 17 -20.23 -8.53 2.21
N PHE A 18 -19.96 -7.45 2.93
CA PHE A 18 -19.29 -6.28 2.34
C PHE A 18 -17.77 -6.51 2.25
N PRO A 19 -17.19 -6.67 1.05
CA PRO A 19 -15.74 -6.68 0.91
C PRO A 19 -15.20 -5.28 1.22
N SER A 20 -14.11 -5.20 2.00
CA SER A 20 -13.33 -3.98 2.14
C SER A 20 -12.51 -3.79 0.85
N TYR A 21 -12.83 -2.75 0.08
CA TYR A 21 -12.00 -2.34 -1.06
C TYR A 21 -10.93 -1.36 -0.56
N ALA A 22 -9.69 -1.83 -0.48
CA ALA A 22 -8.51 -1.00 -0.29
C ALA A 22 -7.50 -1.32 -1.41
N GLY A 23 -6.90 -0.27 -1.96
CA GLY A 23 -5.74 -0.41 -2.85
C GLY A 23 -4.55 -0.98 -2.10
N VAL A 24 -3.64 -1.62 -2.83
CA VAL A 24 -2.43 -2.29 -2.27
C VAL A 24 -1.57 -1.35 -1.41
N TYR A 25 -1.61 -0.04 -1.69
CA TYR A 25 -0.80 0.98 -1.03
C TYR A 25 -1.60 1.97 -0.19
N ASP A 26 -2.91 1.77 0.00
CA ASP A 26 -3.74 2.76 0.70
C ASP A 26 -3.33 2.91 2.18
N ASP A 27 -2.86 1.82 2.80
CA ASP A 27 -2.35 1.83 4.18
C ASP A 27 -0.86 2.24 4.28
N TRP A 28 -0.20 2.53 3.16
CA TRP A 28 1.22 2.91 3.18
C TRP A 28 1.37 4.39 3.48
N PRO A 29 2.33 4.77 4.35
CA PRO A 29 2.67 6.17 4.59
C PRO A 29 3.32 6.79 3.34
N ASP A 30 3.17 8.10 3.18
CA ASP A 30 3.71 8.86 2.03
C ASP A 30 5.22 8.66 1.88
N GLU A 31 5.95 8.66 3.01
CA GLU A 31 7.40 8.49 3.03
C GLU A 31 7.83 7.12 2.52
N ALA A 32 7.03 6.07 2.75
CA ALA A 32 7.34 4.74 2.23
C ALA A 32 7.29 4.74 0.70
N ILE A 33 6.31 5.43 0.09
CA ILE A 33 6.23 5.54 -1.38
C ILE A 33 7.50 6.19 -1.93
N CYS A 34 7.95 7.31 -1.36
CA CYS A 34 9.18 7.98 -1.81
C CYS A 34 10.42 7.11 -1.59
N THR A 35 10.53 6.46 -0.43
CA THR A 35 11.64 5.54 -0.09
C THR A 35 11.72 4.38 -1.09
N TRP A 36 10.59 3.84 -1.52
CA TRP A 36 10.58 2.77 -2.52
C TRP A 36 10.86 3.28 -3.95
N LEU A 37 10.53 4.54 -4.26
CA LEU A 37 10.94 5.17 -5.53
C LEU A 37 12.43 5.46 -5.59
N GLU A 38 13.09 5.76 -4.48
CA GLU A 38 14.56 5.83 -4.43
C GLU A 38 15.19 4.49 -4.83
N GLN A 39 14.57 3.38 -4.44
CA GLN A 39 15.03 2.01 -4.69
C GLN A 39 14.68 1.50 -6.09
N ARG A 40 13.48 1.85 -6.56
CA ARG A 40 12.89 1.39 -7.82
C ARG A 40 12.22 2.58 -8.52
N PRO A 41 12.99 3.51 -9.09
CA PRO A 41 12.45 4.76 -9.63
C PRO A 41 11.47 4.57 -10.78
N ASN A 42 11.53 3.43 -11.47
CA ASN A 42 10.67 3.11 -12.61
C ASN A 42 9.50 2.17 -12.26
N HIS A 43 9.25 1.89 -10.98
CA HIS A 43 8.18 0.98 -10.57
C HIS A 43 6.81 1.63 -10.74
N LYS A 44 5.97 1.05 -11.62
CA LYS A 44 4.69 1.60 -12.03
C LYS A 44 3.76 1.94 -10.86
N GLY A 45 3.58 1.01 -9.92
CA GLY A 45 2.65 1.22 -8.80
C GLY A 45 3.06 2.36 -7.87
N TYR A 46 4.37 2.56 -7.66
CA TYR A 46 4.85 3.65 -6.80
C TYR A 46 4.77 4.99 -7.52
N LEU A 47 5.02 5.02 -8.83
CA LEU A 47 4.84 6.21 -9.66
C LEU A 47 3.37 6.66 -9.72
N GLU A 48 2.44 5.70 -9.81
CA GLU A 48 1.01 5.96 -9.77
C GLU A 48 0.59 6.57 -8.43
N GLU A 49 1.06 6.01 -7.31
CA GLU A 49 0.77 6.58 -5.98
C GLU A 49 1.41 7.95 -5.77
N ASN A 50 2.67 8.15 -6.19
CA ASN A 50 3.34 9.46 -6.14
C ASN A 50 2.54 10.53 -6.90
N LYS A 51 1.95 10.17 -8.05
CA LYS A 51 1.07 11.07 -8.81
C LYS A 51 -0.30 11.25 -8.15
N LYS A 52 -0.93 10.16 -7.71
CA LYS A 52 -2.28 10.15 -7.09
C LYS A 52 -2.33 10.99 -5.82
N ARG A 53 -1.25 10.97 -5.03
CA ARG A 53 -1.12 11.64 -3.73
C ARG A 53 -0.34 12.96 -3.78
N ASP A 54 0.10 13.38 -4.97
CA ASP A 54 0.88 14.61 -5.20
C ASP A 54 2.13 14.75 -4.31
N LEU A 55 2.89 13.64 -4.18
CA LEU A 55 4.01 13.56 -3.22
C LEU A 55 5.29 14.22 -3.72
N ASN A 56 5.41 14.47 -5.03
CA ASN A 56 6.58 15.07 -5.67
C ASN A 56 7.91 14.47 -5.18
N CYS A 57 7.95 13.13 -5.01
CA CYS A 57 9.06 12.44 -4.35
C CYS A 57 10.44 12.76 -4.95
N PHE A 58 10.52 12.95 -6.27
CA PHE A 58 11.78 13.26 -6.98
C PHE A 58 12.30 14.69 -6.76
N GLU A 59 11.46 15.57 -6.20
CA GLU A 59 11.78 16.98 -5.94
C GLU A 59 12.06 17.23 -4.45
N ARG A 60 11.92 16.20 -3.60
CA ARG A 60 12.26 16.31 -2.19
C ARG A 60 13.76 16.57 -2.00
N GLU A 61 14.09 17.45 -1.06
CA GLU A 61 15.49 17.79 -0.74
C GLU A 61 16.32 16.57 -0.28
N ASP A 62 15.66 15.58 0.34
CA ASP A 62 16.29 14.37 0.86
C ASP A 62 16.24 13.17 -0.09
N PHE A 63 15.74 13.35 -1.32
CA PHE A 63 15.65 12.27 -2.28
C PHE A 63 17.03 11.78 -2.72
N SER A 64 17.29 10.48 -2.54
CA SER A 64 18.55 9.86 -2.96
C SER A 64 18.29 8.56 -3.72
N PRO A 65 18.46 8.54 -5.07
CA PRO A 65 18.43 7.29 -5.82
C PRO A 65 19.40 6.26 -5.23
N ARG A 66 18.87 5.09 -4.85
CA ARG A 66 19.66 3.98 -4.36
C ARG A 66 19.99 3.06 -5.52
N ASP A 67 21.20 3.21 -6.04
CA ASP A 67 21.80 2.19 -6.90
C ASP A 67 22.13 0.96 -6.06
N TYR A 68 21.30 -0.06 -6.15
CA TYR A 68 21.62 -1.36 -5.56
C TYR A 68 22.79 -1.99 -6.31
N VAL A 69 24.00 -1.84 -5.78
CA VAL A 69 25.07 -2.79 -6.05
C VAL A 69 24.75 -4.04 -5.24
N TYR A 70 24.23 -5.08 -5.91
CA TYR A 70 24.08 -6.38 -5.27
C TYR A 70 25.48 -6.99 -5.08
N GLU A 71 26.01 -6.90 -3.86
CA GLU A 71 27.20 -7.65 -3.46
C GLU A 71 26.75 -8.90 -2.68
N PRO A 72 26.88 -10.11 -3.25
CA PRO A 72 26.48 -11.32 -2.55
C PRO A 72 27.31 -11.49 -1.28
N LEU A 73 26.64 -11.65 -0.13
CA LEU A 73 27.30 -11.99 1.12
C LEU A 73 28.04 -13.33 0.95
N LYS A 74 29.37 -13.32 1.04
CA LYS A 74 30.18 -14.53 1.17
C LYS A 74 29.96 -15.10 2.57
N MET A 75 28.88 -15.86 2.74
CA MET A 75 28.65 -16.65 3.94
C MET A 75 29.57 -17.88 3.86
N TYR A 76 30.71 -17.84 4.55
CA TYR A 76 31.49 -19.04 4.82
C TYR A 76 30.73 -19.85 5.87
N MET A 77 30.26 -21.02 5.46
CA MET A 77 29.70 -22.06 6.35
C MET A 77 30.81 -22.72 7.16
#